data_AF-A0AAD8TE34-F1
#
_entry.id   AF-A0AAD8TE34-F1
#
_cell.length_a   1.000
_cell.length_b   1.000
_cell.length_c   1.000
_cell.angle_alpha   90.00
_cell.angle_beta   90.00
_cell.angle_gamma   90.00
#
_symmetry.space_group_name_H-M   'P 1'
#
loop_
_entity.id
_entity.type
_entity.pdbx_description
1 polymer ?
#
loop_
_entity_poly.entity_id
_entity_poly.type
_entity_poly.pdbx_seq_one_letter_code
_entity_poly.pdbx_strand_id
1 'polypeptide(L)'
;MLTHVVSAPESSLGSAGTMEKDWHRAGACEVTSRDGRPGVAPMDIFFSGFRAMAKRQAEETEARLARLEAADQTVSDRRTALYNRLVVGYHKAKNERAEMARELEAAQAVAARVPQLEADLRAARERCTTAEEAAKAVTAKAQETHGELERLRRLESNHVAELKATKENGRKEVEDLSRRLKDVEQQCRALHDEVTSKSQELTDTAKRWVSQMSALDRGLAAAFLEAQAEALAAAGRARDERRWTTGEQSSDCFSMDDYLASMAARVEPITKLGWELRKAAEELCRLLWPTETLPQELGNFIKWLETAPDRFLDWKESAARAGADMALSFVLSWYNEVSLDQLEFRRAEVEEKLPAENKTARPARACAIAAFVDKGVFIADPNPPEDDSDEEPEDEEIEMESPPGARPTGPPPAGA
;
A
#
# COMPACT_ATOMS: atom_id res chain seq x y z
N MET A 1 -48.29 2.93 -109.09
CA MET A 1 -49.42 3.64 -109.73
C MET A 1 -49.17 5.12 -109.54
N LEU A 2 -49.20 6.04 -110.51
CA LEU A 2 -49.43 6.08 -111.95
C LEU A 2 -49.68 7.59 -112.15
N THR A 3 -48.98 8.30 -113.02
CA THR A 3 -49.64 9.41 -113.72
C THR A 3 -49.11 9.46 -115.14
N HIS A 4 -50.08 9.32 -116.03
CA HIS A 4 -50.01 9.18 -117.46
C HIS A 4 -50.70 10.45 -118.03
N VAL A 5 -50.54 10.64 -119.34
CA VAL A 5 -51.52 11.19 -120.29
C VAL A 5 -51.13 12.49 -121.00
N VAL A 6 -50.99 12.27 -122.30
CA VAL A 6 -50.86 13.12 -123.48
C VAL A 6 -52.23 13.70 -123.88
N SER A 7 -52.27 14.90 -124.46
CA SER A 7 -53.48 15.49 -125.06
C SER A 7 -53.20 16.06 -126.44
N ALA A 8 -54.08 15.74 -127.39
CA ALA A 8 -54.40 16.42 -128.65
C ALA A 8 -55.58 15.66 -129.30
N PRO A 9 -56.25 16.17 -130.35
CA PRO A 9 -56.67 17.55 -130.68
C PRO A 9 -58.18 17.58 -131.09
N GLU A 10 -58.72 18.74 -131.49
CA GLU A 10 -59.48 18.95 -132.75
C GLU A 10 -60.31 20.25 -132.80
N SER A 11 -60.02 21.03 -133.86
CA SER A 11 -60.94 21.60 -134.86
C SER A 11 -62.25 22.30 -134.47
N SER A 12 -62.35 23.59 -134.83
CA SER A 12 -63.62 24.28 -135.09
C SER A 12 -63.50 25.14 -136.36
N LEU A 13 -64.34 24.80 -137.34
CA LEU A 13 -64.56 25.48 -138.62
C LEU A 13 -65.80 26.37 -138.50
N GLY A 14 -65.67 27.62 -138.97
CA GLY A 14 -66.61 28.29 -139.88
C GLY A 14 -68.02 28.67 -139.38
N SER A 15 -68.30 29.97 -139.35
CA SER A 15 -69.66 30.49 -139.52
C SER A 15 -69.67 31.71 -140.45
N ALA A 16 -70.56 31.63 -141.42
CA ALA A 16 -70.81 32.56 -142.51
C ALA A 16 -71.68 33.74 -142.06
N GLY A 17 -71.36 34.95 -142.51
CA GLY A 17 -72.18 36.11 -142.21
C GLY A 17 -71.69 37.43 -142.79
N THR A 18 -71.59 37.55 -144.13
CA THR A 18 -71.52 38.85 -144.83
C THR A 18 -72.07 38.74 -146.27
N MET A 19 -73.39 38.72 -146.43
CA MET A 19 -74.08 39.03 -147.71
C MET A 19 -75.39 39.76 -147.40
N GLU A 20 -75.30 41.01 -146.98
CA GLU A 20 -76.49 41.86 -146.77
C GLU A 20 -76.17 43.34 -146.95
N LYS A 21 -75.58 43.72 -148.10
CA LYS A 21 -75.33 45.15 -148.43
C LYS A 21 -75.72 45.66 -149.82
N ASP A 22 -76.22 44.85 -150.76
CA ASP A 22 -76.42 45.33 -152.15
C ASP A 22 -77.87 45.41 -152.67
N TRP A 23 -78.89 45.50 -151.81
CA TRP A 23 -80.31 45.61 -152.24
C TRP A 23 -80.92 47.02 -152.24
N HIS A 24 -80.10 48.08 -152.12
CA HIS A 24 -80.58 49.47 -152.08
C HIS A 24 -80.44 50.30 -153.39
N ARG A 25 -80.18 49.69 -154.56
CA ARG A 25 -80.18 50.42 -155.85
C ARG A 25 -80.90 49.67 -156.97
N ALA A 26 -82.19 49.93 -157.13
CA ALA A 26 -82.88 49.87 -158.43
C ALA A 26 -84.23 50.59 -158.32
N GLY A 27 -84.24 51.88 -158.69
CA GLY A 27 -85.45 52.65 -158.88
C GLY A 27 -85.81 52.73 -160.36
N ALA A 28 -87.08 52.44 -160.66
CA ALA A 28 -87.83 52.67 -161.91
C ALA A 28 -87.63 51.68 -163.08
N CYS A 29 -88.74 51.04 -163.48
CA CYS A 29 -88.94 50.46 -164.80
C CYS A 29 -90.24 51.04 -165.38
N GLU A 30 -90.18 51.61 -166.58
CA GLU A 30 -91.35 52.08 -167.33
C GLU A 30 -92.14 50.91 -167.95
N VAL A 31 -93.47 51.05 -167.97
CA VAL A 31 -94.42 50.13 -168.60
C VAL A 31 -95.08 50.85 -169.78
N THR A 32 -95.20 50.19 -170.92
CA THR A 32 -95.97 50.66 -172.08
C THR A 32 -97.28 49.88 -172.22
N SER A 33 -98.37 50.63 -172.39
CA SER A 33 -99.76 50.17 -172.53
C SER A 33 -100.15 49.91 -173.99
N ARG A 34 -101.26 49.17 -174.17
CA ARG A 34 -101.82 48.64 -175.43
C ARG A 34 -102.27 49.69 -176.47
N ASP A 35 -102.26 50.99 -176.13
CA ASP A 35 -102.52 52.11 -177.07
C ASP A 35 -101.26 52.95 -177.42
N GLY A 36 -100.05 52.44 -177.11
CA GLY A 36 -98.81 53.02 -177.60
C GLY A 36 -98.39 54.35 -177.00
N ARG A 37 -98.86 54.70 -175.79
CA ARG A 37 -98.35 55.85 -175.03
C ARG A 37 -97.99 55.50 -173.57
N PRO A 38 -96.84 55.99 -173.06
CA PRO A 38 -96.28 55.61 -171.77
C PRO A 38 -97.00 56.26 -170.59
N GLY A 39 -97.13 55.51 -169.49
CA GLY A 39 -97.68 55.97 -168.21
C GLY A 39 -97.01 55.22 -167.05
N VAL A 40 -96.79 55.93 -165.93
CA VAL A 40 -96.21 55.39 -164.69
C VAL A 40 -97.23 55.57 -163.57
N ALA A 41 -97.69 54.45 -163.00
CA ALA A 41 -98.69 54.40 -161.94
C ALA A 41 -98.04 54.08 -160.58
N PRO A 42 -98.55 54.66 -159.48
CA PRO A 42 -97.96 54.56 -158.15
C PRO A 42 -98.30 53.22 -157.45
N MET A 43 -97.29 52.60 -156.84
CA MET A 43 -97.34 51.28 -156.17
C MET A 43 -97.78 51.34 -154.69
N ASP A 44 -98.57 52.35 -154.31
CA ASP A 44 -98.81 52.66 -152.89
C ASP A 44 -100.17 52.19 -152.33
N ILE A 45 -100.97 51.45 -153.10
CA ILE A 45 -102.34 51.06 -152.68
C ILE A 45 -102.51 49.55 -152.41
N PHE A 46 -101.53 48.69 -152.77
CA PHE A 46 -101.69 47.23 -152.62
C PHE A 46 -101.01 46.59 -151.39
N PHE A 47 -100.23 47.33 -150.58
CA PHE A 47 -99.39 46.72 -149.53
C PHE A 47 -99.55 47.28 -148.10
N SER A 48 -100.61 48.04 -147.80
CA SER A 48 -100.86 48.54 -146.42
C SER A 48 -101.35 47.44 -145.46
N GLY A 49 -102.19 46.51 -145.94
CA GLY A 49 -102.67 45.38 -145.13
C GLY A 49 -101.61 44.32 -144.82
N PHE A 50 -100.67 44.08 -145.74
CA PHE A 50 -99.61 43.08 -145.55
C PHE A 50 -98.51 43.59 -144.62
N ARG A 51 -98.18 44.89 -144.64
CA ARG A 51 -97.20 45.48 -143.69
C ARG A 51 -97.67 45.41 -142.24
N ALA A 52 -98.97 45.57 -141.97
CA ALA A 52 -99.49 45.46 -140.60
C ALA A 52 -99.46 44.00 -140.08
N MET A 53 -99.68 43.01 -140.95
CA MET A 53 -99.56 41.59 -140.59
C MET A 53 -98.10 41.17 -140.40
N ALA A 54 -97.19 41.60 -141.29
CA ALA A 54 -95.77 41.31 -141.18
C ALA A 54 -95.13 41.94 -139.93
N LYS A 55 -95.57 43.15 -139.52
CA LYS A 55 -95.09 43.78 -138.29
C LYS A 55 -95.54 43.05 -137.02
N ARG A 56 -96.79 42.53 -136.99
CA ARG A 56 -97.28 41.67 -135.90
C ARG A 56 -96.54 40.33 -135.83
N GLN A 57 -96.26 39.69 -136.97
CA GLN A 57 -95.47 38.45 -136.97
C GLN A 57 -94.02 38.68 -136.57
N ALA A 58 -93.40 39.79 -136.97
CA ALA A 58 -92.04 40.13 -136.55
C ALA A 58 -91.95 40.35 -135.04
N GLU A 59 -92.86 41.12 -134.44
CA GLU A 59 -92.91 41.36 -132.99
C GLU A 59 -93.22 40.06 -132.20
N GLU A 60 -94.03 39.14 -132.75
CA GLU A 60 -94.30 37.83 -132.13
C GLU A 60 -93.10 36.87 -132.23
N THR A 61 -92.34 36.90 -133.33
CA THR A 61 -91.10 36.11 -133.45
C THR A 61 -89.99 36.62 -132.56
N GLU A 62 -89.86 37.93 -132.40
CA GLU A 62 -88.85 38.57 -131.54
C GLU A 62 -89.17 38.30 -130.05
N ALA A 63 -90.46 38.33 -129.66
CA ALA A 63 -90.90 37.93 -128.33
C ALA A 63 -90.72 36.42 -128.05
N ARG A 64 -90.76 35.56 -129.08
CA ARG A 64 -90.46 34.12 -128.94
C ARG A 64 -88.97 33.85 -128.80
N LEU A 65 -88.12 34.59 -129.51
CA LEU A 65 -86.67 34.47 -129.44
C LEU A 65 -86.14 34.93 -128.08
N ALA A 66 -86.63 36.05 -127.56
CA ALA A 66 -86.27 36.53 -126.22
C ALA A 66 -86.67 35.57 -125.09
N ARG A 67 -87.77 34.80 -125.24
CA ARG A 67 -88.17 33.77 -124.27
C ARG A 67 -87.30 32.52 -124.33
N LEU A 68 -86.79 32.16 -125.51
CA LEU A 68 -85.90 31.01 -125.68
C LEU A 68 -84.48 31.32 -125.18
N GLU A 69 -83.96 32.52 -125.41
CA GLU A 69 -82.66 32.95 -124.86
C GLU A 69 -82.69 33.07 -123.33
N ALA A 70 -83.79 33.56 -122.75
CA ALA A 70 -83.97 33.57 -121.29
C ALA A 70 -84.07 32.15 -120.70
N ALA A 71 -84.69 31.20 -121.41
CA ALA A 71 -84.76 29.81 -120.98
C ALA A 71 -83.39 29.10 -121.05
N ASP A 72 -82.61 29.34 -122.11
CA ASP A 72 -81.29 28.72 -122.29
C ASP A 72 -80.26 29.23 -121.28
N GLN A 73 -80.30 30.52 -120.93
CA GLN A 73 -79.46 31.10 -119.88
C GLN A 73 -79.74 30.48 -118.50
N THR A 74 -81.01 30.25 -118.15
CA THR A 74 -81.37 29.61 -116.86
C THR A 74 -80.97 28.14 -116.76
N VAL A 75 -80.89 27.41 -117.89
CA VAL A 75 -80.41 26.03 -117.93
C VAL A 75 -78.89 25.99 -117.81
N SER A 76 -78.18 26.92 -118.45
CA SER A 76 -76.72 27.06 -118.34
C SER A 76 -76.27 27.39 -116.90
N ASP A 77 -76.97 28.31 -116.23
CA ASP A 77 -76.66 28.69 -114.84
C ASP A 77 -76.92 27.55 -113.85
N ARG A 78 -77.99 26.76 -114.04
CA ARG A 78 -78.26 25.57 -113.22
C ARG A 78 -77.23 24.47 -113.43
N ARG A 79 -76.76 24.26 -114.66
CA ARG A 79 -75.73 23.25 -114.95
C ARG A 79 -74.41 23.61 -114.29
N THR A 80 -74.03 24.89 -114.33
CA THR A 80 -72.79 25.39 -113.71
C THR A 80 -72.85 25.33 -112.18
N ALA A 81 -74.01 25.61 -111.58
CA ALA A 81 -74.21 25.49 -110.13
C ALA A 81 -74.12 24.03 -109.62
N LEU A 82 -74.67 23.06 -110.36
CA LEU A 82 -74.58 21.65 -109.98
C LEU A 82 -73.17 21.08 -110.11
N TYR A 83 -72.43 21.47 -111.15
CA TYR A 83 -71.04 21.03 -111.35
C TYR A 83 -70.14 21.52 -110.21
N ASN A 84 -70.25 22.80 -109.82
CA ASN A 84 -69.46 23.35 -108.71
C ASN A 84 -69.78 22.69 -107.35
N ARG A 85 -71.04 22.29 -107.11
CA ARG A 85 -71.44 21.62 -105.87
C ARG A 85 -70.83 20.22 -105.74
N LEU A 86 -70.74 19.49 -106.86
CA LEU A 86 -70.15 18.14 -106.91
C LEU A 86 -68.63 18.15 -106.73
N VAL A 87 -67.94 19.12 -107.33
CA VAL A 87 -66.47 19.27 -107.19
C VAL A 87 -66.07 19.62 -105.76
N VAL A 88 -66.81 20.52 -105.09
CA VAL A 88 -66.57 20.85 -103.67
C VAL A 88 -66.85 19.65 -102.76
N GLY A 89 -67.89 18.87 -103.04
CA GLY A 89 -68.20 17.64 -102.30
C GLY A 89 -67.12 16.56 -102.41
N TYR A 90 -66.55 16.37 -103.59
CA TYR A 90 -65.48 15.40 -103.82
C TYR A 90 -64.18 15.76 -103.09
N HIS A 91 -63.79 17.04 -103.08
CA HIS A 91 -62.60 17.47 -102.37
C HIS A 91 -62.74 17.42 -100.84
N LYS A 92 -63.96 17.66 -100.31
CA LYS A 92 -64.23 17.53 -98.87
C LYS A 92 -64.09 16.07 -98.39
N ALA A 93 -64.72 15.13 -99.08
CA ALA A 93 -64.65 13.70 -98.74
C ALA A 93 -63.23 13.11 -98.88
N LYS A 94 -62.42 13.64 -99.80
CA LYS A 94 -61.01 13.24 -99.96
C LYS A 94 -60.14 13.67 -98.77
N ASN A 95 -60.39 14.84 -98.20
CA ASN A 95 -59.64 15.36 -97.05
C ASN A 95 -60.02 14.63 -95.75
N GLU A 96 -61.30 14.37 -95.52
CA GLU A 96 -61.78 13.63 -94.32
C GLU A 96 -61.22 12.19 -94.27
N ARG A 97 -61.04 11.55 -95.44
CA ARG A 97 -60.45 10.20 -95.52
C ARG A 97 -58.94 10.19 -95.24
N ALA A 98 -58.23 11.29 -95.53
CA ALA A 98 -56.82 11.43 -95.22
C ALA A 98 -56.57 11.73 -93.73
N GLU A 99 -57.54 12.36 -93.06
CA GLU A 99 -57.48 12.68 -91.63
C GLU A 99 -57.71 11.43 -90.76
N MET A 100 -58.73 10.63 -91.08
CA MET A 100 -58.99 9.34 -90.40
C MET A 100 -57.82 8.34 -90.53
N ALA A 101 -57.06 8.40 -91.63
CA ALA A 101 -55.88 7.55 -91.80
C ALA A 101 -54.72 7.92 -90.86
N ARG A 102 -54.56 9.22 -90.52
CA ARG A 102 -53.53 9.68 -89.57
C ARG A 102 -53.90 9.36 -88.12
N GLU A 103 -55.18 9.43 -87.78
CA GLU A 103 -55.66 9.07 -86.44
C GLU A 103 -55.50 7.57 -86.15
N LEU A 104 -55.65 6.71 -87.17
CA LEU A 104 -55.44 5.27 -87.02
C LEU A 104 -53.96 4.91 -86.79
N GLU A 105 -53.02 5.55 -87.48
CA GLU A 105 -51.59 5.37 -87.22
C GLU A 105 -51.17 5.90 -85.83
N ALA A 106 -51.72 7.04 -85.41
CA ALA A 106 -51.46 7.59 -84.08
C ALA A 106 -51.95 6.66 -82.95
N ALA A 107 -53.12 6.03 -83.12
CA ALA A 107 -53.65 5.07 -82.16
C ALA A 107 -52.79 3.78 -82.08
N GLN A 108 -52.23 3.31 -83.20
CA GLN A 108 -51.35 2.14 -83.24
C GLN A 108 -49.99 2.38 -82.55
N ALA A 109 -49.47 3.62 -82.59
CA ALA A 109 -48.24 3.99 -81.88
C ALA A 109 -48.40 4.00 -80.34
N VAL A 110 -49.59 4.31 -79.83
CA VAL A 110 -49.88 4.29 -78.38
C VAL A 110 -50.05 2.86 -77.87
N ALA A 111 -50.69 1.98 -78.66
CA ALA A 111 -50.84 0.56 -78.32
C ALA A 111 -49.49 -0.17 -78.18
N ALA A 112 -48.46 0.23 -78.93
CA ALA A 112 -47.12 -0.35 -78.84
C ALA A 112 -46.35 0.01 -77.55
N ARG A 113 -46.76 1.04 -76.79
CA ARG A 113 -46.09 1.48 -75.56
C ARG A 113 -46.59 0.82 -74.27
N VAL A 114 -47.77 0.21 -74.32
CA VAL A 114 -48.39 -0.47 -73.17
C VAL A 114 -47.55 -1.63 -72.61
N PRO A 115 -47.00 -2.56 -73.42
CA PRO A 115 -46.21 -3.69 -72.87
C PRO A 115 -44.90 -3.25 -72.23
N GLN A 116 -44.34 -2.10 -72.63
CA GLN A 116 -43.10 -1.58 -72.08
C GLN A 116 -43.30 -0.96 -70.69
N LEU A 117 -44.41 -0.25 -70.49
CA LEU A 117 -44.79 0.30 -69.18
C LEU A 117 -45.16 -0.79 -68.16
N GLU A 118 -45.75 -1.90 -68.61
CA GLU A 118 -46.04 -3.05 -67.74
C GLU A 118 -44.78 -3.80 -67.29
N ALA A 119 -43.74 -3.84 -68.13
CA ALA A 119 -42.43 -4.39 -67.76
C ALA A 119 -41.73 -3.51 -66.71
N ASP A 120 -41.77 -2.18 -66.88
CA ASP A 120 -41.18 -1.23 -65.94
C ASP A 120 -41.88 -1.26 -64.57
N LEU A 121 -43.21 -1.42 -64.53
CA LEU A 121 -43.97 -1.57 -63.28
C LEU A 121 -43.64 -2.87 -62.53
N ARG A 122 -43.40 -3.97 -63.25
CA ARG A 122 -42.97 -5.23 -62.64
C ARG A 122 -41.56 -5.10 -62.05
N ALA A 123 -40.61 -4.53 -62.81
CA ALA A 123 -39.25 -4.29 -62.33
C ALA A 123 -39.21 -3.35 -61.11
N ALA A 124 -40.09 -2.33 -61.05
CA ALA A 124 -40.19 -1.44 -59.90
C ALA A 124 -40.70 -2.16 -58.64
N ARG A 125 -41.67 -3.07 -58.78
CA ARG A 125 -42.22 -3.85 -57.66
C ARG A 125 -41.19 -4.82 -57.08
N GLU A 126 -40.43 -5.50 -57.94
CA GLU A 126 -39.34 -6.39 -57.50
C GLU A 126 -38.22 -5.62 -56.77
N ARG A 127 -37.93 -4.37 -57.19
CA ARG A 127 -37.01 -3.49 -56.47
C ARG A 127 -37.54 -3.06 -55.10
N CYS A 128 -38.85 -2.85 -54.97
CA CYS A 128 -39.46 -2.54 -53.67
C CYS A 128 -39.42 -3.75 -52.72
N THR A 129 -39.73 -4.96 -53.19
CA THR A 129 -39.70 -6.16 -52.32
C THR A 129 -38.29 -6.49 -51.87
N THR A 130 -37.30 -6.40 -52.77
CA THR A 130 -35.89 -6.60 -52.40
C THR A 130 -35.36 -5.51 -51.46
N ALA A 131 -35.82 -4.25 -51.61
CA ALA A 131 -35.49 -3.18 -50.68
C ALA A 131 -36.14 -3.37 -49.29
N GLU A 132 -37.38 -3.87 -49.23
CA GLU A 132 -38.06 -4.18 -47.96
C GLU A 132 -37.40 -5.35 -47.21
N GLU A 133 -36.98 -6.39 -47.92
CA GLU A 133 -36.22 -7.51 -47.34
C GLU A 133 -34.84 -7.06 -46.86
N ALA A 134 -34.15 -6.22 -47.64
CA ALA A 134 -32.89 -5.59 -47.21
C ALA A 134 -33.09 -4.70 -45.97
N ALA A 135 -34.17 -3.91 -45.91
CA ALA A 135 -34.49 -3.09 -44.74
C ALA A 135 -34.75 -3.94 -43.50
N LYS A 136 -35.50 -5.04 -43.61
CA LYS A 136 -35.72 -5.99 -42.52
C LYS A 136 -34.41 -6.62 -42.04
N ALA A 137 -33.55 -7.04 -42.97
CA ALA A 137 -32.23 -7.59 -42.64
C ALA A 137 -31.32 -6.56 -41.94
N VAL A 138 -31.35 -5.30 -42.37
CA VAL A 138 -30.61 -4.20 -41.72
C VAL A 138 -31.16 -3.93 -40.31
N THR A 139 -32.48 -3.93 -40.12
CA THR A 139 -33.06 -3.74 -38.78
C THR A 139 -32.77 -4.91 -37.83
N ALA A 140 -32.75 -6.15 -38.32
CA ALA A 140 -32.37 -7.32 -37.54
C ALA A 140 -30.90 -7.25 -37.11
N LYS A 141 -29.98 -6.90 -38.03
CA LYS A 141 -28.57 -6.64 -37.69
C LYS A 141 -28.39 -5.47 -36.73
N ALA A 142 -29.19 -4.41 -36.86
CA ALA A 142 -29.16 -3.29 -35.92
C ALA A 142 -29.60 -3.70 -34.51
N GLN A 143 -30.60 -4.60 -34.40
CA GLN A 143 -31.03 -5.14 -33.10
C GLN A 143 -30.00 -6.08 -32.48
N GLU A 144 -29.35 -6.94 -33.28
CA GLU A 144 -28.28 -7.82 -32.83
C GLU A 144 -27.08 -7.02 -32.29
N THR A 145 -26.59 -6.07 -33.09
CA THR A 145 -25.49 -5.17 -32.67
C THR A 145 -25.87 -4.31 -31.46
N HIS A 146 -27.13 -3.91 -31.31
CA HIS A 146 -27.59 -3.22 -30.11
C HIS A 146 -27.54 -4.14 -28.88
N GLY A 147 -27.99 -5.39 -29.00
CA GLY A 147 -27.90 -6.38 -27.91
C GLY A 147 -26.46 -6.69 -27.50
N GLU A 148 -25.55 -6.77 -28.47
CA GLU A 148 -24.11 -6.93 -28.20
C GLU A 148 -23.52 -5.71 -27.49
N LEU A 149 -23.87 -4.49 -27.93
CA LEU A 149 -23.44 -3.26 -27.26
C LEU A 149 -23.96 -3.18 -25.81
N GLU A 150 -25.18 -3.60 -25.53
CA GLU A 150 -25.70 -3.67 -24.17
C GLU A 150 -24.95 -4.70 -23.31
N ARG A 151 -24.64 -5.87 -23.87
CA ARG A 151 -23.84 -6.89 -23.18
C ARG A 151 -22.44 -6.35 -22.86
N LEU A 152 -21.80 -5.67 -23.81
CA LEU A 152 -20.48 -5.06 -23.61
C LEU A 152 -20.53 -3.96 -22.55
N ARG A 153 -21.57 -3.10 -22.55
CA ARG A 153 -21.77 -2.09 -21.50
C ARG A 153 -21.94 -2.71 -20.11
N ARG A 154 -22.65 -3.84 -20.00
CA ARG A 154 -22.77 -4.57 -18.72
C ARG A 154 -21.42 -5.12 -18.26
N LEU A 155 -20.64 -5.71 -19.17
CA LEU A 155 -19.29 -6.20 -18.86
C LEU A 155 -18.36 -5.06 -18.44
N GLU A 156 -18.40 -3.92 -19.14
CA GLU A 156 -17.63 -2.73 -18.77
C GLU A 156 -18.04 -2.21 -17.39
N SER A 157 -19.35 -2.11 -17.13
CA SER A 157 -19.87 -1.72 -15.81
C SER A 157 -19.41 -2.68 -14.70
N ASN A 158 -19.41 -3.98 -14.97
CA ASN A 158 -18.94 -5.00 -14.02
C ASN A 158 -17.44 -4.88 -13.77
N HIS A 159 -16.61 -4.77 -14.82
CA HIS A 159 -15.17 -4.57 -14.68
C HIS A 159 -14.85 -3.27 -13.93
N VAL A 160 -15.58 -2.18 -14.18
CA VAL A 160 -15.42 -0.93 -13.43
C VAL A 160 -15.77 -1.12 -11.96
N ALA A 161 -16.80 -1.91 -11.64
CA ALA A 161 -17.16 -2.23 -10.26
C ALA A 161 -16.09 -3.10 -9.57
N GLU A 162 -15.56 -4.12 -10.26
CA GLU A 162 -14.48 -4.98 -9.76
C GLU A 162 -13.18 -4.19 -9.54
N LEU A 163 -12.82 -3.29 -10.47
CA LEU A 163 -11.66 -2.41 -10.33
C LEU A 163 -11.83 -1.43 -9.17
N LYS A 164 -13.04 -0.92 -8.92
CA LYS A 164 -13.33 -0.10 -7.74
C LYS A 164 -13.21 -0.91 -6.45
N ALA A 165 -13.73 -2.13 -6.42
CA ALA A 165 -13.67 -3.00 -5.25
C ALA A 165 -12.22 -3.40 -4.90
N THR A 166 -11.44 -3.79 -5.90
CA THR A 166 -10.01 -4.12 -5.73
C THR A 166 -9.18 -2.90 -5.31
N LYS A 167 -9.45 -1.71 -5.88
CA LYS A 167 -8.81 -0.46 -5.44
C LYS A 167 -9.13 -0.13 -3.99
N GLU A 168 -10.39 -0.27 -3.57
CA GLU A 168 -10.80 0.00 -2.20
C GLU A 168 -10.22 -1.03 -1.21
N ASN A 169 -10.15 -2.30 -1.61
CA ASN A 169 -9.50 -3.33 -0.80
C ASN A 169 -7.99 -3.06 -0.65
N GLY A 170 -7.31 -2.74 -1.75
CA GLY A 170 -5.89 -2.36 -1.72
C GLY A 170 -5.64 -1.10 -0.87
N ARG A 171 -6.56 -0.13 -0.88
CA ARG A 171 -6.48 1.04 0.00
C ARG A 171 -6.55 0.65 1.47
N LYS A 172 -7.49 -0.22 1.85
CA LYS A 172 -7.62 -0.71 3.23
C LYS A 172 -6.38 -1.47 3.69
N GLU A 173 -5.83 -2.33 2.83
CA GLU A 173 -4.58 -3.05 3.11
C GLU A 173 -3.40 -2.10 3.34
N VAL A 174 -3.27 -1.05 2.52
CA VAL A 174 -2.24 -0.02 2.71
C VAL A 174 -2.45 0.77 4.01
N GLU A 175 -3.69 1.12 4.36
CA GLU A 175 -4.00 1.80 5.61
C GLU A 175 -3.68 0.92 6.83
N ASP A 176 -3.99 -0.37 6.79
CA ASP A 176 -3.67 -1.32 7.87
C ASP A 176 -2.17 -1.59 7.98
N LEU A 177 -1.45 -1.73 6.86
CA LEU A 177 0.01 -1.83 6.87
C LEU A 177 0.66 -0.56 7.40
N SER A 178 0.12 0.62 7.07
CA SER A 178 0.61 1.90 7.59
C SER A 178 0.41 2.01 9.10
N ARG A 179 -0.72 1.53 9.63
CA ARG A 179 -0.95 1.45 11.10
C ARG A 179 0.06 0.52 11.76
N ARG A 180 0.22 -0.70 11.24
CA ARG A 180 1.18 -1.68 11.77
C ARG A 180 2.62 -1.16 11.73
N LEU A 181 3.01 -0.44 10.68
CA LEU A 181 4.33 0.18 10.59
C LEU A 181 4.53 1.23 11.70
N LYS A 182 3.53 2.09 11.94
CA LYS A 182 3.59 3.08 13.03
C LYS A 182 3.69 2.42 14.40
N ASP A 183 2.96 1.33 14.63
CA ASP A 183 3.02 0.60 15.90
C ASP A 183 4.42 -0.01 16.12
N VAL A 184 5.01 -0.60 15.08
CA VAL A 184 6.38 -1.13 15.13
C VAL A 184 7.41 -0.01 15.33
N GLU A 185 7.26 1.13 14.65
CA GLU A 185 8.15 2.28 14.87
C GLU A 185 8.06 2.81 16.31
N GLN A 186 6.87 2.84 16.90
CA GLN A 186 6.68 3.22 18.31
C GLN A 186 7.33 2.20 19.25
N GLN A 187 7.16 0.90 18.99
CA GLN A 187 7.82 -0.16 19.77
C GLN A 187 9.35 -0.07 19.70
N CYS A 188 9.91 0.15 18.51
CA CYS A 188 11.35 0.33 18.33
C CYS A 188 11.89 1.54 19.11
N ARG A 189 11.16 2.66 19.13
CA ARG A 189 11.54 3.84 19.94
C ARG A 189 11.47 3.54 21.43
N ALA A 190 10.38 2.92 21.90
CA ALA A 190 10.24 2.55 23.31
C ALA A 190 11.36 1.60 23.78
N LEU A 191 11.72 0.60 22.97
CA LEU A 191 12.84 -0.29 23.28
C LEU A 191 14.19 0.44 23.25
N HIS A 192 14.39 1.38 22.32
CA HIS A 192 15.59 2.20 22.29
C HIS A 192 15.73 3.07 23.55
N ASP A 193 14.63 3.70 23.99
CA ASP A 193 14.57 4.49 25.22
C ASP A 193 14.83 3.61 26.45
N GLU A 194 14.30 2.38 26.49
CA GLU A 194 14.56 1.43 27.58
C GLU A 194 16.04 0.99 27.61
N VAL A 195 16.63 0.67 26.45
CA VAL A 195 18.04 0.26 26.36
C VAL A 195 18.96 1.40 26.77
N THR A 196 18.67 2.64 26.34
CA THR A 196 19.47 3.81 26.73
C THR A 196 19.33 4.10 28.23
N SER A 197 18.12 4.00 28.80
CA SER A 197 17.90 4.12 30.24
C SER A 197 18.68 3.07 31.04
N LYS A 198 18.56 1.78 30.67
CA LYS A 198 19.30 0.71 31.35
C LYS A 198 20.81 0.83 31.20
N SER A 199 21.29 1.27 30.03
CA SER A 199 22.71 1.55 29.81
C SER A 199 23.22 2.66 30.73
N GLN A 200 22.43 3.73 30.92
CA GLN A 200 22.72 4.81 31.85
C GLN A 200 22.77 4.29 33.29
N GLU A 201 21.78 3.50 33.72
CA GLU A 201 21.73 2.89 35.05
C GLU A 201 22.94 1.98 35.33
N LEU A 202 23.32 1.14 34.36
CA LEU A 202 24.52 0.30 34.46
C LEU A 202 25.80 1.14 34.54
N THR A 203 25.87 2.24 33.79
CA THR A 203 27.00 3.16 33.85
C THR A 203 27.10 3.83 35.22
N ASP A 204 25.97 4.24 35.79
CA ASP A 204 25.93 4.92 37.10
C ASP A 204 26.16 3.95 38.27
N THR A 205 25.72 2.71 38.16
CA THR A 205 26.07 1.65 39.12
C THR A 205 27.56 1.32 39.05
N ALA A 206 28.14 1.18 37.86
CA ALA A 206 29.58 0.96 37.69
C ALA A 206 30.41 2.10 38.30
N LYS A 207 30.05 3.37 38.07
CA LYS A 207 30.70 4.53 38.69
C LYS A 207 30.63 4.49 40.22
N ARG A 208 29.47 4.11 40.78
CA ARG A 208 29.30 3.96 42.23
C ARG A 208 30.24 2.89 42.79
N TRP A 209 30.32 1.73 42.15
CA TRP A 209 31.23 0.65 42.55
C TRP A 209 32.69 1.07 42.49
N VAL A 210 33.13 1.70 41.40
CA VAL A 210 34.51 2.23 41.27
C VAL A 210 34.81 3.24 42.37
N SER A 211 33.85 4.11 42.71
CA SER A 211 34.00 5.08 43.80
C SER A 211 34.14 4.41 45.16
N GLN A 212 33.32 3.40 45.46
CA GLN A 212 33.41 2.63 46.70
C GLN A 212 34.73 1.88 46.82
N MET A 213 35.17 1.21 45.75
CA MET A 213 36.45 0.51 45.71
C MET A 213 37.64 1.46 45.90
N SER A 214 37.60 2.63 45.27
CA SER A 214 38.63 3.67 45.48
C SER A 214 38.67 4.19 46.93
N ALA A 215 37.53 4.21 47.62
CA ALA A 215 37.47 4.61 49.02
C ALA A 215 38.05 3.51 49.92
N LEU A 216 37.73 2.24 49.66
CA LEU A 216 38.28 1.10 50.37
C LEU A 216 39.79 0.97 50.18
N ASP A 217 40.29 1.06 48.94
CA ASP A 217 41.73 1.00 48.67
C ASP A 217 42.48 2.16 49.35
N ARG A 218 41.91 3.38 49.36
CA ARG A 218 42.50 4.50 50.13
C ARG A 218 42.51 4.24 51.63
N GLY A 219 41.47 3.62 52.18
CA GLY A 219 41.43 3.23 53.59
C GLY A 219 42.52 2.21 53.94
N LEU A 220 42.67 1.18 53.10
CA LEU A 220 43.74 0.19 53.23
C LEU A 220 45.13 0.82 53.03
N ALA A 221 45.26 1.80 52.14
CA ALA A 221 46.49 2.54 51.93
C ALA A 221 46.91 3.35 53.15
N ALA A 222 45.96 3.99 53.82
CA ALA A 222 46.23 4.73 55.04
C ALA A 222 46.63 3.80 56.20
N ALA A 223 46.02 2.61 56.30
CA ALA A 223 46.31 1.65 57.36
C ALA A 223 47.63 0.88 57.16
N PHE A 224 48.05 0.64 55.91
CA PHE A 224 49.18 -0.23 55.57
C PHE A 224 50.11 0.43 54.55
N LEU A 225 50.85 1.45 55.00
CA LEU A 225 51.82 2.17 54.16
C LEU A 225 52.93 1.27 53.62
N GLU A 226 53.34 0.26 54.38
CA GLU A 226 54.40 -0.69 53.99
C GLU A 226 54.02 -1.54 52.77
N ALA A 227 52.72 -1.84 52.59
CA ALA A 227 52.21 -2.61 51.46
C ALA A 227 51.96 -1.76 50.20
N GLN A 228 52.14 -0.43 50.26
CA GLN A 228 51.80 0.49 49.17
C GLN A 228 52.58 0.22 47.88
N ALA A 229 53.89 -0.08 47.98
CA ALA A 229 54.74 -0.31 46.82
C ALA A 229 54.34 -1.61 46.09
N GLU A 230 54.09 -2.68 46.84
CA GLU A 230 53.67 -3.97 46.29
C GLU A 230 52.26 -3.89 45.69
N ALA A 231 51.35 -3.14 46.31
CA ALA A 231 49.99 -2.92 45.81
C ALA A 231 49.97 -2.18 44.46
N LEU A 232 50.79 -1.14 44.31
CA LEU A 232 50.95 -0.45 43.03
C LEU A 232 51.61 -1.34 41.98
N ALA A 233 52.59 -2.15 42.37
CA ALA A 233 53.21 -3.13 41.48
C ALA A 233 52.21 -4.20 41.01
N ALA A 234 51.36 -4.71 41.91
CA ALA A 234 50.30 -5.66 41.60
C ALA A 234 49.26 -5.09 40.62
N ALA A 235 48.81 -3.85 40.85
CA ALA A 235 47.96 -3.14 39.90
C ALA A 235 48.67 -2.96 38.53
N GLY A 236 49.96 -2.64 38.52
CA GLY A 236 50.76 -2.58 37.30
C GLY A 236 50.79 -3.90 36.53
N ARG A 237 51.04 -5.02 37.23
CA ARG A 237 51.02 -6.37 36.65
C ARG A 237 49.64 -6.72 36.06
N ALA A 238 48.56 -6.39 36.77
CA ALA A 238 47.20 -6.60 36.29
C ALA A 238 46.90 -5.79 35.03
N ARG A 239 47.42 -4.56 34.90
CA ARG A 239 47.34 -3.78 33.66
C ARG A 239 48.08 -4.44 32.52
N ASP A 240 49.30 -4.90 32.77
CA ASP A 240 50.13 -5.51 31.73
C ASP A 240 49.53 -6.84 31.23
N GLU A 241 48.94 -7.63 32.12
CA GLU A 241 48.18 -8.84 31.76
C GLU A 241 46.94 -8.52 30.91
N ARG A 242 46.21 -7.44 31.23
CA ARG A 242 45.07 -6.99 30.42
C ARG A 242 45.47 -6.46 29.06
N ARG A 243 46.58 -5.73 28.96
CA ARG A 243 47.17 -5.33 27.66
C ARG A 243 47.47 -6.55 26.80
N TRP A 244 48.04 -7.60 27.39
CA TRP A 244 48.42 -8.82 26.67
C TRP A 244 47.20 -9.63 26.21
N THR A 245 46.18 -9.76 27.05
CA THR A 245 45.01 -10.60 26.79
C THR A 245 43.94 -9.94 25.91
N THR A 246 43.66 -8.66 26.13
CA THR A 246 42.53 -7.96 25.52
C THR A 246 42.97 -6.95 24.45
N GLY A 247 44.26 -6.61 24.39
CA GLY A 247 44.79 -5.57 23.50
C GLY A 247 44.35 -4.15 23.89
N GLU A 248 43.79 -3.99 25.09
CA GLU A 248 43.28 -2.72 25.57
C GLU A 248 44.44 -1.72 25.76
N GLN A 249 44.32 -0.54 25.15
CA GLN A 249 45.28 0.53 25.36
C GLN A 249 45.01 1.14 26.73
N SER A 250 46.05 1.14 27.57
CA SER A 250 46.08 1.68 28.93
C SER A 250 45.26 2.95 29.08
N SER A 251 44.16 2.83 29.81
CA SER A 251 43.52 3.98 30.41
C SER A 251 44.36 4.49 31.56
N ASP A 252 44.52 5.82 31.67
CA ASP A 252 45.23 6.44 32.79
C ASP A 252 44.45 6.30 34.11
N CYS A 253 43.15 5.98 34.05
CA CYS A 253 42.34 5.75 35.25
C CYS A 253 42.49 4.32 35.80
N PHE A 254 42.47 4.19 37.13
CA PHE A 254 42.37 2.89 37.80
C PHE A 254 41.04 2.22 37.43
N SER A 255 41.12 1.02 36.86
CA SER A 255 39.95 0.18 36.63
C SER A 255 39.54 -0.57 37.90
N MET A 256 38.41 -1.28 37.82
CA MET A 256 37.99 -2.21 38.87
C MET A 256 39.07 -3.24 39.21
N ASP A 257 39.65 -3.89 38.20
CA ASP A 257 40.67 -4.93 38.38
C ASP A 257 41.94 -4.38 39.02
N ASP A 258 42.30 -3.13 38.72
CA ASP A 258 43.45 -2.47 39.34
C ASP A 258 43.24 -2.29 40.85
N TYR A 259 42.03 -1.88 41.26
CA TYR A 259 41.68 -1.79 42.69
C TYR A 259 41.66 -3.16 43.36
N LEU A 260 41.11 -4.19 42.70
CA LEU A 260 41.10 -5.54 43.25
C LEU A 260 42.53 -6.11 43.43
N ALA A 261 43.40 -5.92 42.44
CA ALA A 261 44.80 -6.35 42.52
C ALA A 261 45.56 -5.59 43.61
N SER A 262 45.37 -4.27 43.71
CA SER A 262 45.94 -3.44 44.78
C SER A 262 45.48 -3.91 46.16
N MET A 263 44.17 -4.09 46.35
CA MET A 263 43.61 -4.55 47.63
C MET A 263 44.08 -5.97 47.99
N ALA A 264 44.12 -6.90 47.04
CA ALA A 264 44.60 -8.27 47.27
C ALA A 264 46.05 -8.28 47.77
N ALA A 265 46.92 -7.51 47.12
CA ALA A 265 48.32 -7.36 47.52
C ALA A 265 48.50 -6.72 48.90
N ARG A 266 47.53 -5.95 49.40
CA ARG A 266 47.53 -5.41 50.77
C ARG A 266 46.98 -6.40 51.79
N VAL A 267 45.97 -7.19 51.42
CA VAL A 267 45.34 -8.16 52.33
C VAL A 267 46.29 -9.33 52.63
N GLU A 268 47.09 -9.77 51.66
CA GLU A 268 48.02 -10.89 51.85
C GLU A 268 49.00 -10.67 53.03
N PRO A 269 49.75 -9.55 53.11
CA PRO A 269 50.58 -9.24 54.28
C PRO A 269 49.81 -9.24 55.60
N ILE A 270 48.58 -8.71 55.63
CA ILE A 270 47.74 -8.65 56.83
C ILE A 270 47.40 -10.07 57.29
N THR A 271 47.00 -10.93 56.37
CA THR A 271 46.66 -12.31 56.70
C THR A 271 47.87 -13.07 57.22
N LYS A 272 49.05 -12.84 56.63
CA LYS A 272 50.30 -13.46 57.09
C LYS A 272 50.69 -12.98 58.49
N LEU A 273 50.65 -11.67 58.73
CA LEU A 273 50.94 -11.09 60.05
C LEU A 273 49.96 -11.60 61.11
N GLY A 274 48.67 -11.66 60.79
CA GLY A 274 47.64 -12.21 61.68
C GLY A 274 47.88 -13.69 62.01
N TRP A 275 48.37 -14.47 61.05
CA TRP A 275 48.70 -15.88 61.25
C TRP A 275 49.95 -16.06 62.12
N GLU A 276 51.00 -15.27 61.88
CA GLU A 276 52.23 -15.28 62.69
C GLU A 276 51.94 -14.84 64.13
N LEU A 277 51.14 -13.78 64.31
CA LEU A 277 50.72 -13.31 65.63
C LEU A 277 49.91 -14.38 66.36
N ARG A 278 48.93 -15.01 65.69
CA ARG A 278 48.15 -16.10 66.26
C ARG A 278 49.07 -17.25 66.68
N LYS A 279 49.99 -17.67 65.83
CA LYS A 279 50.92 -18.76 66.13
C LYS A 279 51.79 -18.44 67.36
N ALA A 280 52.38 -17.25 67.41
CA ALA A 280 53.20 -16.82 68.55
C ALA A 280 52.38 -16.77 69.85
N ALA A 281 51.16 -16.28 69.78
CA ALA A 281 50.24 -16.27 70.91
C ALA A 281 49.81 -17.69 71.32
N GLU A 282 49.58 -18.62 70.37
CA GLU A 282 49.26 -20.01 70.71
C GLU A 282 50.43 -20.70 71.42
N GLU A 283 51.67 -20.44 70.98
CA GLU A 283 52.87 -20.91 71.66
C GLU A 283 52.97 -20.34 73.09
N LEU A 284 52.68 -19.05 73.27
CA LEU A 284 52.62 -18.41 74.59
C LEU A 284 51.55 -19.05 75.49
N CYS A 285 50.34 -19.27 74.97
CA CYS A 285 49.26 -19.88 75.75
C CYS A 285 49.57 -21.33 76.13
N ARG A 286 50.22 -22.13 75.27
CA ARG A 286 50.67 -23.48 75.63
C ARG A 286 51.67 -23.49 76.78
N LEU A 287 52.52 -22.47 76.87
CA LEU A 287 53.47 -22.33 77.98
C LEU A 287 52.78 -21.91 79.28
N LEU A 288 51.84 -20.97 79.21
CA LEU A 288 51.13 -20.44 80.37
C LEU A 288 50.04 -21.38 80.92
N TRP A 289 49.42 -22.20 80.07
CA TRP A 289 48.37 -23.14 80.44
C TRP A 289 48.60 -24.51 79.77
N PRO A 290 49.58 -25.28 80.23
CA PRO A 290 49.96 -26.54 79.59
C PRO A 290 48.87 -27.62 79.64
N THR A 291 47.91 -27.50 80.55
CA THR A 291 46.83 -28.47 80.77
C THR A 291 45.51 -28.10 80.10
N GLU A 292 45.38 -26.88 79.58
CA GLU A 292 44.12 -26.37 79.04
C GLU A 292 44.12 -26.41 77.51
N THR A 293 42.93 -26.62 76.95
CA THR A 293 42.74 -26.65 75.50
C THR A 293 42.55 -25.24 74.97
N LEU A 294 43.35 -24.87 73.95
CA LEU A 294 43.27 -23.55 73.32
C LEU A 294 41.89 -23.29 72.66
N PRO A 295 41.34 -22.07 72.77
CA PRO A 295 40.17 -21.64 72.04
C PRO A 295 40.40 -21.70 70.53
N GLN A 296 39.37 -22.12 69.79
CA GLN A 296 39.41 -22.09 68.33
C GLN A 296 39.04 -20.72 67.76
N GLU A 297 38.22 -19.95 68.48
CA GLU A 297 37.73 -18.64 68.07
C GLU A 297 38.66 -17.51 68.49
N LEU A 298 38.97 -16.60 67.57
CA LEU A 298 39.91 -15.49 67.80
C LEU A 298 39.43 -14.52 68.89
N GLY A 299 38.12 -14.26 68.98
CA GLY A 299 37.57 -13.35 69.99
C GLY A 299 37.80 -13.86 71.42
N ASN A 300 37.55 -15.14 71.66
CA ASN A 300 37.80 -15.77 72.95
C ASN A 300 39.29 -15.90 73.24
N PHE A 301 40.09 -16.12 72.19
CA PHE A 301 41.54 -16.15 72.29
C PHE A 301 42.13 -14.80 72.74
N ILE A 302 41.61 -13.67 72.24
CA ILE A 302 42.05 -12.33 72.67
C ILE A 302 41.70 -12.10 74.15
N LYS A 303 40.46 -12.38 74.57
CA LYS A 303 40.07 -12.25 75.99
C LYS A 303 40.92 -13.11 76.91
N TRP A 304 41.33 -14.29 76.45
CA TRP A 304 42.22 -15.16 77.20
C TRP A 304 43.65 -14.57 77.26
N LEU A 305 44.16 -13.97 76.19
CA LEU A 305 45.45 -13.27 76.26
C LEU A 305 45.42 -12.05 77.20
N GLU A 306 44.26 -11.43 77.41
CA GLU A 306 44.10 -10.34 78.38
C GLU A 306 44.32 -10.81 79.83
N THR A 307 44.05 -12.08 80.16
CA THR A 307 44.32 -12.68 81.48
C THR A 307 45.74 -13.25 81.62
N ALA A 308 46.53 -13.23 80.54
CA ALA A 308 47.92 -13.70 80.57
C ALA A 308 48.81 -13.01 81.63
N PRO A 309 48.71 -11.69 81.88
CA PRO A 309 49.50 -11.04 82.92
C PRO A 309 49.27 -11.62 84.32
N ASP A 310 48.01 -11.90 84.68
CA ASP A 310 47.67 -12.49 85.98
C ASP A 310 48.22 -13.91 86.07
N ARG A 311 48.08 -14.67 84.98
CA ARG A 311 48.67 -16.01 84.90
C ARG A 311 50.19 -16.00 85.04
N PHE A 312 50.87 -15.00 84.51
CA PHE A 312 52.33 -14.84 84.71
C PHE A 312 52.68 -14.61 86.19
N LEU A 313 51.84 -13.92 86.94
CA LEU A 313 52.02 -13.76 88.39
C LEU A 313 51.86 -15.10 89.10
N ASP A 314 50.83 -15.88 88.77
CA ASP A 314 50.65 -17.25 89.29
C ASP A 314 51.88 -18.11 89.02
N TRP A 315 52.44 -18.04 87.80
CA TRP A 315 53.65 -18.76 87.44
C TRP A 315 54.86 -18.31 88.24
N LYS A 316 54.96 -17.02 88.55
CA LYS A 316 56.04 -16.49 89.40
C LYS A 316 55.93 -17.05 90.82
N GLU A 317 54.72 -17.12 91.37
CA GLU A 317 54.46 -17.69 92.69
C GLU A 317 54.66 -19.20 92.70
N SER A 318 54.21 -19.90 91.67
CA SER A 318 54.48 -21.32 91.42
C SER A 318 55.98 -21.61 91.41
N ALA A 319 56.76 -20.84 90.65
CA ALA A 319 58.21 -21.00 90.60
C ALA A 319 58.87 -20.71 91.96
N ALA A 320 58.37 -19.72 92.72
CA ALA A 320 58.83 -19.44 94.07
C ALA A 320 58.52 -20.61 95.03
N ARG A 321 57.32 -21.19 94.95
CA ARG A 321 56.91 -22.37 95.73
C ARG A 321 57.76 -23.59 95.37
N ALA A 322 57.99 -23.85 94.08
CA ALA A 322 58.87 -24.92 93.61
C ALA A 322 60.31 -24.75 94.11
N GLY A 323 60.83 -23.52 94.09
CA GLY A 323 62.14 -23.20 94.65
C GLY A 323 62.22 -23.39 96.17
N ALA A 324 61.16 -23.02 96.89
CA ALA A 324 61.07 -23.22 98.33
C ALA A 324 60.98 -24.70 98.70
N ASP A 325 60.17 -25.48 97.99
CA ASP A 325 60.04 -26.93 98.18
C ASP A 325 61.38 -27.65 97.94
N MET A 326 62.09 -27.29 96.87
CA MET A 326 63.43 -27.82 96.60
C MET A 326 64.41 -27.45 97.71
N ALA A 327 64.41 -26.20 98.17
CA ALA A 327 65.27 -25.77 99.27
C ALA A 327 64.96 -26.49 100.59
N LEU A 328 63.68 -26.70 100.90
CA LEU A 328 63.23 -27.47 102.07
C LEU A 328 63.62 -28.94 101.94
N SER A 329 63.45 -29.55 100.77
CA SER A 329 63.91 -30.91 100.47
C SER A 329 65.42 -31.07 100.70
N PHE A 330 66.21 -30.09 100.26
CA PHE A 330 67.64 -30.05 100.59
C PHE A 330 67.86 -29.98 102.11
N VAL A 331 67.21 -29.08 102.85
CA VAL A 331 67.40 -28.98 104.31
C VAL A 331 67.01 -30.28 105.03
N LEU A 332 65.84 -30.84 104.70
CA LEU A 332 65.33 -32.07 105.32
C LEU A 332 66.20 -33.29 105.02
N SER A 333 66.82 -33.37 103.84
CA SER A 333 67.73 -34.47 103.51
C SER A 333 69.03 -34.47 104.32
N TRP A 334 69.44 -33.30 104.86
CA TRP A 334 70.62 -33.17 105.72
C TRP A 334 70.27 -33.22 107.21
N TYR A 335 69.03 -32.87 107.57
CA TYR A 335 68.58 -32.77 108.96
C TYR A 335 67.21 -33.45 109.15
N ASN A 336 67.23 -34.77 109.32
CA ASN A 336 66.03 -35.61 109.43
C ASN A 336 65.11 -35.29 110.63
N GLU A 337 65.59 -34.54 111.63
CA GLU A 337 64.85 -34.22 112.86
C GLU A 337 64.30 -32.79 112.91
N VAL A 338 64.44 -32.00 111.83
CA VAL A 338 63.94 -30.62 111.81
C VAL A 338 62.42 -30.60 111.65
N SER A 339 61.73 -30.08 112.68
CA SER A 339 60.30 -29.79 112.63
C SER A 339 60.04 -28.56 111.75
N LEU A 340 59.11 -28.69 110.79
CA LEU A 340 58.71 -27.60 109.89
C LEU A 340 58.09 -26.42 110.66
N ASP A 341 57.31 -26.70 111.71
CA ASP A 341 56.68 -25.69 112.57
C ASP A 341 57.73 -24.78 113.26
N GLN A 342 58.89 -25.35 113.61
CA GLN A 342 59.99 -24.58 114.20
C GLN A 342 60.70 -23.66 113.20
N LEU A 343 60.74 -24.05 111.91
CA LEU A 343 61.31 -23.21 110.85
C LEU A 343 60.42 -22.01 110.56
N GLU A 344 59.10 -22.20 110.56
CA GLU A 344 58.13 -21.13 110.37
C GLU A 344 58.25 -20.07 111.48
N PHE A 345 58.33 -20.49 112.74
CA PHE A 345 58.48 -19.59 113.88
C PHE A 345 59.78 -18.75 113.84
N ARG A 346 60.88 -19.31 113.32
CA ARG A 346 62.19 -18.60 113.25
C ARG A 346 62.29 -17.58 112.11
N ARG A 347 61.31 -17.53 111.20
CA ARG A 347 61.32 -16.67 110.00
C ARG A 347 61.35 -15.17 110.31
N ALA A 348 60.83 -14.75 111.47
CA ALA A 348 60.67 -13.32 111.80
C ALA A 348 61.99 -12.54 112.03
N GLU A 349 63.14 -13.19 112.22
CA GLU A 349 64.41 -12.53 112.61
C GLU A 349 65.63 -12.88 111.72
N VAL A 350 65.40 -13.52 110.56
CA VAL A 350 66.48 -14.14 109.77
C VAL A 350 67.37 -13.13 109.05
N GLU A 351 66.81 -12.04 108.52
CA GLU A 351 67.55 -11.11 107.65
C GLU A 351 68.54 -10.22 108.43
N GLU A 352 68.22 -9.90 109.68
CA GLU A 352 69.06 -9.10 110.58
C GLU A 352 70.26 -9.91 111.12
N LYS A 353 70.09 -11.22 111.32
CA LYS A 353 71.09 -12.12 111.94
C LYS A 353 72.06 -12.79 110.96
N LEU A 354 71.92 -12.56 109.66
CA LEU A 354 72.79 -13.16 108.62
C LEU A 354 74.17 -12.46 108.53
N PRO A 355 75.30 -13.19 108.57
CA PRO A 355 76.64 -12.63 108.37
C PRO A 355 76.81 -11.96 106.99
N ALA A 356 77.61 -10.90 106.90
CA ALA A 356 77.80 -10.11 105.66
C ALA A 356 78.32 -10.95 104.46
N GLU A 357 79.22 -11.90 104.70
CA GLU A 357 79.75 -12.83 103.68
C GLU A 357 78.67 -13.75 103.11
N ASN A 358 77.69 -14.16 103.93
CA ASN A 358 76.57 -14.98 103.49
C ASN A 358 75.53 -14.16 102.74
N LYS A 359 75.36 -12.87 103.07
CA LYS A 359 74.45 -11.96 102.34
C LYS A 359 74.88 -11.76 100.89
N THR A 360 76.19 -11.69 100.61
CA THR A 360 76.71 -11.51 99.24
C THR A 360 76.77 -12.81 98.44
N ALA A 361 77.06 -13.95 99.08
CA ALA A 361 77.10 -15.26 98.41
C ALA A 361 75.70 -15.89 98.18
N ARG A 362 74.68 -15.50 98.95
CA ARG A 362 73.33 -16.08 98.91
C ARG A 362 72.67 -16.03 97.52
N PRO A 363 72.63 -14.90 96.79
CA PRO A 363 71.95 -14.85 95.50
C PRO A 363 72.54 -15.82 94.47
N ALA A 364 73.87 -15.94 94.42
CA ALA A 364 74.54 -16.87 93.51
C ALA A 364 74.20 -18.34 93.83
N ARG A 365 74.12 -18.70 95.12
CA ARG A 365 73.71 -20.05 95.54
C ARG A 365 72.22 -20.31 95.30
N ALA A 366 71.36 -19.32 95.49
CA ALA A 366 69.94 -19.42 95.17
C ALA A 366 69.73 -19.69 93.66
N CYS A 367 70.50 -19.03 92.78
CA CYS A 367 70.48 -19.33 91.34
C CYS A 367 70.93 -20.76 91.03
N ALA A 368 71.92 -21.29 91.76
CA ALA A 368 72.36 -22.68 91.59
C ALA A 368 71.28 -23.69 92.04
N ILE A 369 70.59 -23.42 93.14
CA ILE A 369 69.46 -24.26 93.60
C ILE A 369 68.31 -24.21 92.59
N ALA A 370 68.01 -23.01 92.06
CA ALA A 370 66.97 -22.82 91.04
C ALA A 370 67.25 -23.56 89.72
N ALA A 371 68.48 -24.06 89.48
CA ALA A 371 68.79 -24.92 88.34
C ALA A 371 68.32 -26.36 88.51
N PHE A 372 68.05 -26.80 89.75
CA PHE A 372 67.51 -28.13 90.04
C PHE A 372 65.97 -28.16 90.12
N VAL A 373 65.33 -27.00 90.06
CA VAL A 373 63.87 -26.87 90.06
C VAL A 373 63.33 -27.08 88.65
N ASP A 374 62.34 -27.97 88.50
CA ASP A 374 61.61 -28.10 87.24
C ASP A 374 60.64 -26.93 87.08
N LYS A 375 60.96 -26.04 86.14
CA LYS A 375 60.17 -24.83 85.84
C LYS A 375 59.06 -25.09 84.82
N GLY A 376 59.00 -26.30 84.23
CA GLY A 376 57.98 -26.68 83.26
C GLY A 376 56.66 -27.12 83.90
N VAL A 377 56.66 -27.36 85.22
CA VAL A 377 55.48 -27.81 85.96
C VAL A 377 54.89 -26.66 86.76
N PHE A 378 53.62 -26.37 86.51
CA PHE A 378 52.87 -25.43 87.33
C PHE A 378 52.46 -26.10 88.65
N ILE A 379 52.86 -25.50 89.76
CA ILE A 379 52.41 -25.88 91.10
C ILE A 379 51.31 -24.87 91.47
N ALA A 380 50.11 -25.31 91.81
CA ALA A 380 49.06 -24.43 92.32
C ALA A 380 49.29 -24.08 93.80
N ASP A 381 48.75 -22.96 94.29
CA ASP A 381 48.76 -22.68 95.73
C ASP A 381 47.88 -23.71 96.45
N PRO A 382 48.41 -24.46 97.45
CA PRO A 382 47.60 -25.37 98.24
C PRO A 382 46.57 -24.66 99.14
N ASN A 383 46.70 -23.35 99.38
CA ASN A 383 45.77 -22.56 100.17
C ASN A 383 45.52 -21.20 99.49
N PRO A 384 44.79 -21.17 98.35
CA PRO A 384 44.49 -19.92 97.67
C PRO A 384 43.72 -18.98 98.64
N PRO A 385 43.97 -17.66 98.60
CA PRO A 385 43.09 -16.72 99.30
C PRO A 385 41.66 -16.96 98.81
N GLU A 386 40.69 -17.00 99.73
CA GLU A 386 39.28 -17.02 99.35
C GLU A 386 39.04 -15.79 98.47
N ASP A 387 38.57 -16.02 97.25
CA ASP A 387 38.33 -14.98 96.27
C ASP A 387 37.23 -14.07 96.83
N ASP A 388 37.57 -12.85 97.26
CA ASP A 388 36.63 -11.81 97.71
C ASP A 388 35.80 -11.26 96.52
N SER A 389 35.46 -12.11 95.55
CA SER A 389 34.53 -11.82 94.45
C SER A 389 33.10 -12.10 94.91
N ASP A 390 32.63 -11.29 95.86
CA ASP A 390 31.20 -11.03 96.04
C ASP A 390 30.68 -10.30 94.76
N GLU A 391 30.51 -11.04 93.66
CA GLU A 391 29.56 -10.64 92.63
C GLU A 391 28.15 -10.81 93.22
N GLU A 392 27.59 -9.71 93.71
CA GLU A 392 26.17 -9.64 94.08
C GLU A 392 25.32 -10.19 92.92
N PRO A 393 24.43 -11.16 93.15
CA PRO A 393 23.53 -11.62 92.10
C PRO A 393 22.58 -10.48 91.73
N GLU A 394 22.67 -9.98 90.50
CA GLU A 394 21.61 -9.13 89.93
C GLU A 394 20.29 -9.91 89.96
N ASP A 395 19.32 -9.36 90.69
CA ASP A 395 17.98 -9.89 90.87
C ASP A 395 17.27 -10.10 89.52
N GLU A 396 17.20 -11.35 89.04
CA GLU A 396 16.18 -11.77 88.08
C GLU A 396 14.82 -11.88 88.82
N GLU A 397 14.03 -10.79 88.78
CA GLU A 397 12.60 -10.82 89.08
C GLU A 397 11.88 -11.75 88.10
N ILE A 398 11.76 -13.03 88.45
CA ILE A 398 10.82 -13.96 87.83
C ILE A 398 9.50 -13.90 88.64
N GLU A 399 8.54 -13.12 88.15
CA GLU A 399 7.15 -13.21 88.55
C GLU A 399 6.57 -14.59 88.17
N MET A 400 6.29 -15.41 89.19
CA MET A 400 5.47 -16.61 89.07
C MET A 400 3.98 -16.25 89.17
N GLU A 401 3.20 -16.51 88.12
CA GLU A 401 1.74 -16.71 88.26
C GLU A 401 1.28 -18.03 87.61
N SER A 402 1.19 -19.04 88.49
CA SER A 402 0.36 -20.26 88.58
C SER A 402 -0.15 -21.08 87.36
N PRO A 403 -0.23 -22.44 87.52
CA PRO A 403 -0.64 -23.45 86.52
C PRO A 403 -2.15 -23.86 86.71
N PRO A 404 -2.81 -24.77 85.94
CA PRO A 404 -2.49 -26.22 85.83
C PRO A 404 -2.93 -26.96 84.54
N GLY A 405 -2.34 -28.14 84.26
CA GLY A 405 -2.96 -29.06 83.28
C GLY A 405 -2.16 -30.29 82.85
N ALA A 406 -2.38 -31.41 83.55
CA ALA A 406 -2.34 -32.80 83.06
C ALA A 406 -1.03 -33.45 82.56
N ARG A 407 -0.45 -34.23 83.49
CA ARG A 407 0.27 -35.53 83.37
C ARG A 407 -0.38 -36.56 82.39
N PRO A 408 0.19 -37.77 82.13
CA PRO A 408 1.58 -38.28 82.33
C PRO A 408 2.11 -39.33 81.28
N THR A 409 3.34 -39.83 81.53
CA THR A 409 3.92 -41.18 81.20
C THR A 409 4.26 -41.49 79.73
N GLY A 410 5.42 -42.03 79.32
CA GLY A 410 6.49 -42.79 79.97
C GLY A 410 7.70 -43.02 79.01
N PRO A 411 8.56 -44.04 79.24
CA PRO A 411 10.04 -43.93 79.29
C PRO A 411 10.83 -44.34 78.00
N PRO A 412 12.16 -44.10 77.94
CA PRO A 412 13.08 -44.65 76.93
C PRO A 412 13.79 -45.93 77.46
N PRO A 413 14.84 -46.53 76.83
CA PRO A 413 15.33 -46.54 75.44
C PRO A 413 15.58 -47.98 74.88
N ALA A 414 15.89 -48.15 73.58
CA ALA A 414 16.73 -49.26 73.08
C ALA A 414 17.18 -49.10 71.60
N GLY A 415 18.50 -49.07 71.38
CA GLY A 415 19.22 -49.87 70.37
C GLY A 415 19.17 -49.49 68.89
N ALA A 416 20.29 -49.00 68.35
CA ALA A 416 21.15 -49.68 67.35
C ALA A 416 22.37 -48.81 67.02
#